data_AF-A0A6G1AU66-F1
#
_entry.id   AF-A0A6G1AU66-F1
#
_cell.length_a   1.000
_cell.length_b   1.000
_cell.length_c   1.000
_cell.angle_alpha   90.00
_cell.angle_beta   90.00
_cell.angle_gamma   90.00
#
_symmetry.space_group_name_H-M   'P 1'
#
loop_
_entity.id
_entity.type
_entity.pdbx_description
1 polymer ?
#
loop_
_entity_poly.entity_id
_entity_poly.type
_entity_poly.pdbx_seq_one_letter_code
_entity_poly.pdbx_strand_id
1 'polypeptide(L)'
;MQRPGPFSTLYGRVLAPLPGRAGGAASGGGGNSWGVLGSHVQPPGRAQSGTRAGVGSTGTHGGDANSACPAPSTMSKAEEAKKLAGRAAVENHVRNNQVLGIGSGSTIVHAVQRIAERVKQENLNLVCIPTSFQARQLILQYGLTLSDLDRHPEIDLAIDGADEVDADLNLIKGGGGCLTQEKIVAGYASRFIVIADFRKDSKNLGDQWHKGIPIEVIPMAYVPVSRAVTQKFGGVIELRMAINKAGPVVTDNGNFILDWKFDRVHKWSEVNTAIKMIPGVVDTGLFINMAERVYFGMQDGSVNMREKPFC
;
A
#
# COMPACT_ATOMS: atom_id res chain seq x y z
N MET A 1 51.45 -25.63 -22.21
CA MET A 1 51.52 -24.18 -22.42
C MET A 1 50.10 -23.64 -22.50
N GLN A 2 49.76 -22.71 -21.59
CA GLN A 2 48.54 -21.89 -21.55
C GLN A 2 48.45 -21.03 -22.84
N ARG A 3 47.29 -20.60 -23.36
CA ARG A 3 46.29 -19.73 -22.71
C ARG A 3 44.89 -19.79 -23.38
N PRO A 4 43.82 -19.43 -22.62
CA PRO A 4 42.46 -19.15 -23.10
C PRO A 4 42.20 -17.64 -23.36
N GLY A 5 41.07 -17.29 -24.01
CA GLY A 5 40.41 -15.96 -23.90
C GLY A 5 39.84 -15.72 -22.48
N PRO A 6 39.18 -14.59 -22.11
CA PRO A 6 38.02 -13.99 -22.79
C PRO A 6 37.78 -12.46 -22.46
N PHE A 7 36.51 -12.04 -22.61
CA PHE A 7 35.77 -10.81 -22.26
C PHE A 7 36.13 -9.95 -21.01
N SER A 8 35.69 -8.68 -21.14
CA SER A 8 35.16 -7.74 -20.12
C SER A 8 36.14 -6.78 -19.40
N THR A 9 35.79 -5.48 -19.43
CA THR A 9 35.56 -4.58 -18.26
C THR A 9 35.77 -3.12 -18.68
N LEU A 10 34.74 -2.27 -18.54
CA LEU A 10 34.91 -0.82 -18.41
C LEU A 10 33.69 -0.23 -17.66
N TYR A 11 33.60 -0.58 -16.38
CA TYR A 11 33.01 0.28 -15.36
C TYR A 11 34.14 0.73 -14.45
N GLY A 12 34.30 2.05 -14.29
CA GLY A 12 35.20 2.60 -13.29
C GLY A 12 35.65 4.01 -13.62
N ARG A 13 34.96 5.01 -13.04
CA ARG A 13 35.66 6.10 -12.35
C ARG A 13 34.74 6.84 -11.39
N VAL A 14 35.11 6.69 -10.12
CA VAL A 14 34.62 7.38 -8.93
C VAL A 14 35.18 8.82 -8.90
N LEU A 15 34.37 9.67 -8.28
CA LEU A 15 34.54 11.06 -7.85
C LEU A 15 35.97 11.46 -7.41
N ALA A 16 36.36 12.70 -7.75
CA ALA A 16 37.47 13.42 -7.13
C ALA A 16 36.98 14.79 -6.61
N PRO A 17 37.43 15.25 -5.42
CA PRO A 17 36.99 16.51 -4.81
C PRO A 17 37.84 17.71 -5.26
N LEU A 18 37.23 18.90 -5.31
CA LEU A 18 37.88 20.17 -5.61
C LEU A 18 38.44 20.84 -4.32
N PRO A 19 39.57 21.56 -4.38
CA PRO A 19 40.24 22.13 -3.22
C PRO A 19 39.68 23.50 -2.81
N GLY A 20 39.75 23.77 -1.50
CA GLY A 20 39.39 25.06 -0.90
C GLY A 20 40.46 26.15 -1.04
N ARG A 21 40.04 27.39 -0.85
CA ARG A 21 40.94 28.53 -0.59
C ARG A 21 40.25 29.54 0.34
N ALA A 22 41.01 30.00 1.33
CA ALA A 22 40.62 30.95 2.37
C ALA A 22 41.17 32.37 2.10
N GLY A 23 40.55 33.35 2.76
CA GLY A 23 40.94 34.77 2.85
C GLY A 23 39.81 35.68 2.37
N GLY A 24 39.35 36.75 3.03
CA GLY A 24 39.79 37.53 4.18
C GLY A 24 39.05 38.89 4.09
N ALA A 25 38.75 39.51 5.24
CA ALA A 25 37.70 40.51 5.48
C ALA A 25 37.93 41.96 4.97
N ALA A 26 36.81 42.73 4.88
CA ALA A 26 36.57 44.17 5.20
C ALA A 26 35.28 44.63 4.47
N SER A 27 34.13 45.01 5.07
CA SER A 27 33.75 46.08 6.02
C SER A 27 32.84 47.13 5.35
N GLY A 28 31.69 47.44 5.98
CA GLY A 28 30.77 48.56 5.68
C GLY A 28 29.40 48.08 5.17
N GLY A 29 28.24 48.43 5.71
CA GLY A 29 27.83 49.37 6.77
C GLY A 29 26.39 49.85 6.46
N GLY A 30 25.50 49.78 7.46
CA GLY A 30 24.10 50.26 7.40
C GLY A 30 23.08 49.12 7.20
N GLY A 31 22.16 48.78 8.11
CA GLY A 31 21.56 49.53 9.21
C GLY A 31 20.05 49.54 8.96
N ASN A 32 19.27 48.81 9.78
CA ASN A 32 17.91 49.16 10.23
C ASN A 32 17.39 48.14 11.27
N SER A 33 17.19 48.65 12.49
CA SER A 33 16.43 48.15 13.65
C SER A 33 14.99 47.76 13.26
N TRP A 34 14.24 46.85 13.89
CA TRP A 34 13.69 46.76 15.27
C TRP A 34 13.19 45.32 15.48
N GLY A 35 13.04 44.64 16.64
CA GLY A 35 13.22 44.89 18.06
C GLY A 35 12.68 43.61 18.76
N VAL A 36 13.44 42.99 19.66
CA VAL A 36 13.06 41.77 20.39
C VAL A 36 12.94 42.11 21.87
N LEU A 37 11.78 41.82 22.48
CA LEU A 37 11.58 41.82 23.92
C LEU A 37 11.87 40.42 24.47
N GLY A 38 12.81 40.32 25.39
CA GLY A 38 13.08 39.10 26.15
C GLY A 38 12.33 39.08 27.48
N SER A 39 11.99 37.88 27.95
CA SER A 39 11.81 37.60 29.36
C SER A 39 12.37 36.20 29.67
N HIS A 40 13.37 36.17 30.55
CA HIS A 40 13.95 34.98 31.16
C HIS A 40 13.51 34.97 32.63
N VAL A 41 12.93 33.87 33.10
CA VAL A 41 12.78 33.57 34.52
C VAL A 41 13.15 32.09 34.75
N GLN A 42 14.00 31.87 35.76
CA GLN A 42 14.69 30.64 36.16
C GLN A 42 13.80 29.58 36.83
N PRO A 43 14.24 28.31 36.94
CA PRO A 43 13.49 27.21 37.55
C PRO A 43 13.81 27.07 39.07
N PRO A 44 12.91 26.50 39.89
CA PRO A 44 13.21 26.25 41.29
C PRO A 44 13.85 24.86 41.53
N GLY A 45 14.76 24.88 42.51
CA GLY A 45 15.63 23.79 42.93
C GLY A 45 14.96 22.67 43.72
N ARG A 46 15.74 21.59 43.82
CA ARG A 46 15.54 20.37 44.61
C ARG A 46 16.06 20.62 46.05
N ALA A 47 15.29 20.24 47.06
CA ALA A 47 15.80 20.09 48.44
C ALA A 47 15.10 18.90 49.14
N GLN A 48 15.90 18.15 49.91
CA GLN A 48 15.54 16.92 50.60
C GLN A 48 15.18 17.15 52.08
N SER A 49 14.55 16.11 52.66
CA SER A 49 14.64 15.61 54.04
C SER A 49 13.66 16.14 55.08
N GLY A 50 13.12 15.20 55.88
CA GLY A 50 12.36 15.49 57.10
C GLY A 50 11.36 14.42 57.53
N THR A 51 11.81 13.48 58.36
CA THR A 51 11.09 12.38 59.03
C THR A 51 10.03 12.81 60.07
N ARG A 52 8.93 12.03 60.22
CA ARG A 52 8.48 11.23 61.41
C ARG A 52 6.95 11.19 61.63
N ALA A 53 6.43 9.96 61.68
CA ALA A 53 5.38 9.32 62.51
C ALA A 53 4.16 10.10 63.07
N GLY A 54 2.97 9.49 62.94
CA GLY A 54 1.93 9.54 64.00
C GLY A 54 0.45 9.42 63.60
N VAL A 55 -0.08 8.19 63.60
CA VAL A 55 -1.39 7.70 64.16
C VAL A 55 -2.76 8.31 63.76
N GLY A 56 -3.67 7.40 63.37
CA GLY A 56 -5.15 7.44 63.57
C GLY A 56 -5.95 7.99 62.37
N SER A 57 -7.14 7.55 62.00
CA SER A 57 -8.11 6.53 62.41
C SER A 57 -9.24 6.55 61.36
N THR A 58 -9.85 5.38 61.08
CA THR A 58 -11.25 5.15 60.64
C THR A 58 -11.81 5.81 59.37
N GLY A 59 -12.30 4.96 58.44
CA GLY A 59 -13.27 5.33 57.40
C GLY A 59 -13.67 4.12 56.53
N THR A 60 -14.87 3.61 56.76
CA THR A 60 -15.50 2.46 56.09
C THR A 60 -16.20 2.83 54.77
N HIS A 61 -16.39 1.81 53.92
CA HIS A 61 -17.36 1.65 52.81
C HIS A 61 -16.93 1.98 51.37
N GLY A 62 -17.13 0.99 50.48
CA GLY A 62 -17.60 1.27 49.11
C GLY A 62 -17.12 0.33 48.01
N GLY A 63 -17.84 -0.80 47.81
CA GLY A 63 -18.16 -1.32 46.47
C GLY A 63 -17.07 -2.06 45.68
N ASP A 64 -17.06 -3.39 45.81
CA ASP A 64 -16.53 -4.28 44.77
C ASP A 64 -17.44 -4.22 43.54
N ALA A 65 -17.10 -3.33 42.61
CA ALA A 65 -17.63 -3.37 41.25
C ALA A 65 -16.78 -4.36 40.45
N ASN A 66 -17.37 -5.53 40.19
CA ASN A 66 -16.93 -6.49 39.18
C ASN A 66 -16.51 -5.76 37.90
N SER A 67 -15.20 -5.67 37.68
CA SER A 67 -14.61 -5.30 36.40
C SER A 67 -14.87 -6.44 35.42
N ALA A 68 -16.00 -6.37 34.73
CA ALA A 68 -16.32 -7.28 33.65
C ALA A 68 -15.31 -7.05 32.52
N CYS A 69 -14.54 -8.09 32.21
CA CYS A 69 -13.71 -8.14 31.01
C CYS A 69 -14.56 -7.77 29.79
N PRO A 70 -14.12 -6.86 28.90
CA PRO A 70 -14.85 -6.58 27.69
C PRO A 70 -14.94 -7.87 26.85
N ALA A 71 -16.15 -8.22 26.44
CA ALA A 71 -16.41 -9.34 25.54
C ALA A 71 -15.58 -9.18 24.25
N PRO A 72 -15.11 -10.29 23.64
CA PRO A 72 -14.37 -10.21 22.39
C PRO A 72 -15.21 -9.47 21.34
N SER A 73 -14.66 -8.40 20.79
CA SER A 73 -15.32 -7.55 19.79
C SER A 73 -15.81 -8.41 18.62
N THR A 74 -17.13 -8.48 18.43
CA THR A 74 -17.74 -9.20 17.32
C THR A 74 -17.22 -8.59 16.01
N MET A 75 -16.47 -9.36 15.21
CA MET A 75 -15.98 -8.88 13.91
C MET A 75 -17.15 -8.46 13.01
N SER A 76 -16.96 -7.38 12.26
CA SER A 76 -17.98 -6.96 11.29
C SER A 76 -18.17 -8.03 10.20
N LYS A 77 -19.36 -8.12 9.62
CA LYS A 77 -19.65 -9.07 8.53
C LYS A 77 -18.68 -8.92 7.35
N ALA A 78 -18.23 -7.69 7.06
CA ALA A 78 -17.26 -7.42 6.01
C ALA A 78 -15.87 -7.97 6.34
N GLU A 79 -15.43 -7.89 7.60
CA GLU A 79 -14.15 -8.48 8.00
C GLU A 79 -14.17 -10.01 7.96
N GLU A 80 -15.27 -10.64 8.38
CA GLU A 80 -15.41 -12.11 8.25
C GLU A 80 -15.42 -12.53 6.77
N ALA A 81 -16.15 -11.80 5.91
CA ALA A 81 -16.13 -12.02 4.47
C ALA A 81 -14.72 -11.93 3.87
N LYS A 82 -13.94 -10.91 4.21
CA LYS A 82 -12.54 -10.78 3.76
C LYS A 82 -11.70 -11.99 4.16
N LYS A 83 -11.86 -12.44 5.41
CA LYS A 83 -11.15 -13.60 5.95
C LYS A 83 -11.51 -14.88 5.21
N LEU A 84 -12.79 -15.11 4.94
CA LEU A 84 -13.27 -16.28 4.21
C LEU A 84 -12.76 -16.29 2.76
N ALA A 85 -12.83 -15.15 2.05
CA ALA A 85 -12.29 -15.03 0.70
C ALA A 85 -10.79 -15.31 0.63
N GLY A 86 -10.01 -14.67 1.53
CA GLY A 86 -8.57 -14.88 1.62
C GLY A 86 -8.20 -16.32 1.92
N ARG A 87 -8.90 -16.96 2.86
CA ARG A 87 -8.69 -18.37 3.21
C ARG A 87 -8.97 -19.29 2.01
N ALA A 88 -10.12 -19.13 1.36
CA ALA A 88 -10.51 -19.96 0.22
C ALA A 88 -9.52 -19.84 -0.95
N ALA A 89 -9.06 -18.63 -1.27
CA ALA A 89 -8.08 -18.43 -2.34
C ALA A 89 -6.73 -19.10 -2.01
N VAL A 90 -6.24 -18.93 -0.77
CA VAL A 90 -4.97 -19.53 -0.33
C VAL A 90 -5.03 -21.04 -0.33
N GLU A 91 -6.11 -21.64 0.15
CA GLU A 91 -6.28 -23.10 0.17
C GLU A 91 -6.34 -23.68 -1.25
N ASN A 92 -7.07 -23.00 -2.15
CA ASN A 92 -7.25 -23.48 -3.52
C ASN A 92 -6.03 -23.29 -4.42
N HIS A 93 -5.18 -22.28 -4.19
CA HIS A 93 -4.15 -21.91 -5.17
C HIS A 93 -2.71 -21.96 -4.67
N VAL A 94 -2.45 -21.79 -3.37
CA VAL A 94 -1.07 -21.82 -2.86
C VAL A 94 -0.57 -23.27 -2.78
N ARG A 95 0.60 -23.51 -3.35
CA ARG A 95 1.28 -24.80 -3.45
C ARG A 95 2.73 -24.66 -3.01
N ASN A 96 3.32 -25.78 -2.61
CA ASN A 96 4.73 -25.82 -2.21
C ASN A 96 5.65 -25.38 -3.36
N ASN A 97 6.80 -24.77 -3.03
CA ASN A 97 7.81 -24.30 -3.97
C ASN A 97 7.33 -23.21 -4.96
N GLN A 98 6.39 -22.36 -4.54
CA GLN A 98 5.95 -21.21 -5.34
C GLN A 98 6.64 -19.90 -4.95
N VAL A 99 6.90 -19.07 -5.96
CA VAL A 99 7.09 -17.62 -5.83
C VAL A 99 5.72 -16.95 -5.84
N LEU A 100 5.39 -16.27 -4.75
CA LEU A 100 4.10 -15.63 -4.52
C LEU A 100 4.21 -14.11 -4.55
N GLY A 101 3.43 -13.47 -5.43
CA GLY A 101 3.12 -12.05 -5.35
C GLY A 101 2.13 -11.78 -4.22
N ILE A 102 2.52 -10.97 -3.24
CA ILE A 102 1.69 -10.60 -2.09
C ILE A 102 1.19 -9.17 -2.25
N GLY A 103 -0.11 -9.07 -2.44
CA GLY A 103 -0.87 -7.84 -2.59
C GLY A 103 -0.86 -6.90 -1.39
N SER A 104 -1.73 -5.89 -1.45
CA SER A 104 -1.87 -4.87 -0.41
C SER A 104 -3.32 -4.71 0.07
N GLY A 105 -3.50 -4.07 1.22
CA GLY A 105 -4.79 -3.75 1.79
C GLY A 105 -5.31 -4.74 2.83
N SER A 106 -6.43 -4.38 3.46
CA SER A 106 -6.98 -5.07 4.63
C SER A 106 -7.36 -6.53 4.38
N THR A 107 -7.82 -6.89 3.18
CA THR A 107 -8.15 -8.29 2.84
C THR A 107 -6.91 -9.17 2.79
N ILE A 108 -5.78 -8.62 2.34
CA ILE A 108 -4.52 -9.37 2.19
C ILE A 108 -3.92 -9.78 3.53
N VAL A 109 -4.16 -9.02 4.59
CA VAL A 109 -3.76 -9.40 5.96
C VAL A 109 -4.24 -10.81 6.30
N HIS A 110 -5.50 -11.13 5.99
CA HIS A 110 -6.09 -12.43 6.26
C HIS A 110 -5.50 -13.55 5.38
N ALA A 111 -5.20 -13.25 4.11
CA ALA A 111 -4.55 -14.21 3.22
C ALA A 111 -3.12 -14.53 3.67
N VAL A 112 -2.31 -13.52 4.03
CA VAL A 112 -0.95 -13.69 4.54
C VAL A 112 -0.96 -14.51 5.83
N GLN A 113 -1.89 -14.23 6.74
CA GLN A 113 -2.06 -15.04 7.95
C GLN A 113 -2.30 -16.52 7.59
N ARG A 114 -3.21 -16.79 6.64
CA ARG A 114 -3.48 -18.18 6.22
C ARG A 114 -2.27 -18.83 5.54
N ILE A 115 -1.52 -18.09 4.72
CA ILE A 115 -0.28 -18.57 4.10
C ILE A 115 0.71 -18.99 5.17
N ALA A 116 0.93 -18.17 6.20
CA ALA A 116 1.84 -18.46 7.30
C ALA A 116 1.40 -19.69 8.12
N GLU A 117 0.09 -19.83 8.38
CA GLU A 117 -0.47 -21.04 8.99
C GLU A 117 -0.10 -22.29 8.18
N ARG A 118 -0.29 -22.26 6.85
CA ARG A 118 0.04 -23.39 5.96
C ARG A 118 1.53 -23.68 5.88
N VAL A 119 2.38 -22.65 5.77
CA VAL A 119 3.83 -22.81 5.78
C VAL A 119 4.28 -23.58 7.02
N LYS A 120 3.76 -23.20 8.19
CA LYS A 120 4.09 -23.88 9.45
C LYS A 120 3.52 -25.29 9.55
N GLN A 121 2.29 -25.51 9.11
CA GLN A 121 1.57 -26.79 9.26
C GLN A 121 2.02 -27.84 8.24
N GLU A 122 2.27 -27.41 7.01
CA GLU A 122 2.53 -28.29 5.86
C GLU A 122 4.01 -28.25 5.42
N ASN A 123 4.85 -27.45 6.11
CA ASN A 123 6.26 -27.24 5.78
C ASN A 123 6.46 -26.74 4.33
N LEU A 124 5.63 -25.78 3.90
CA LEU A 124 5.72 -25.21 2.55
C LEU A 124 6.96 -24.30 2.44
N ASN A 125 7.72 -24.49 1.37
CA ASN A 125 8.79 -23.61 0.95
C ASN A 125 8.24 -22.59 -0.05
N LEU A 126 7.99 -21.37 0.41
CA LEU A 126 7.44 -20.28 -0.40
C LEU A 126 8.40 -19.09 -0.40
N VAL A 127 8.42 -18.35 -1.50
CA VAL A 127 9.10 -17.04 -1.60
C VAL A 127 8.04 -15.98 -1.84
N CYS A 128 8.10 -14.84 -1.15
CA CYS A 128 7.08 -13.79 -1.23
C CYS A 128 7.65 -12.47 -1.77
N ILE A 129 7.01 -11.93 -2.81
CA ILE A 129 7.31 -10.67 -3.48
C ILE A 129 6.23 -9.64 -3.11
N PRO A 130 6.56 -8.56 -2.38
CA PRO A 130 5.56 -7.60 -1.92
C PRO A 130 5.14 -6.60 -3.02
N THR A 131 3.89 -6.11 -2.94
CA THR A 131 3.39 -5.00 -3.79
C THR A 131 3.39 -3.63 -3.12
N SER A 132 3.90 -3.54 -1.89
CA SER A 132 4.02 -2.29 -1.13
C SER A 132 4.88 -2.46 0.11
N PHE A 133 5.16 -1.34 0.80
CA PHE A 133 5.73 -1.43 2.16
C PHE A 133 4.80 -2.16 3.14
N GLN A 134 3.48 -2.03 3.03
CA GLN A 134 2.55 -2.77 3.90
C GLN A 134 2.71 -4.28 3.70
N ALA A 135 2.68 -4.73 2.44
CA ALA A 135 2.85 -6.15 2.09
C ALA A 135 4.19 -6.70 2.58
N ARG A 136 5.28 -5.92 2.39
CA ARG A 136 6.62 -6.25 2.89
C ARG A 136 6.62 -6.47 4.40
N GLN A 137 6.01 -5.57 5.16
CA GLN A 137 5.96 -5.70 6.62
C GLN A 137 5.13 -6.90 7.06
N LEU A 138 4.01 -7.18 6.39
CA LEU A 138 3.21 -8.37 6.67
C LEU A 138 4.00 -9.66 6.46
N ILE A 139 4.73 -9.79 5.34
CA ILE A 139 5.58 -10.96 5.05
C ILE A 139 6.59 -11.17 6.19
N LEU A 140 7.28 -10.11 6.61
CA LEU A 140 8.28 -10.18 7.68
C LEU A 140 7.66 -10.53 9.05
N GLN A 141 6.53 -9.91 9.39
CA GLN A 141 5.83 -10.13 10.67
C GLN A 141 5.36 -11.58 10.83
N TYR A 142 4.94 -12.21 9.75
CA TYR A 142 4.51 -13.61 9.76
C TYR A 142 5.66 -14.62 9.53
N GLY A 143 6.91 -14.15 9.45
CA GLY A 143 8.09 -15.01 9.28
C GLY A 143 8.14 -15.72 7.93
N LEU A 144 7.52 -15.14 6.90
CA LEU A 144 7.58 -15.66 5.52
C LEU A 144 8.86 -15.21 4.82
N THR A 145 9.35 -16.02 3.88
CA THR A 145 10.56 -15.71 3.10
C THR A 145 10.30 -14.52 2.17
N LEU A 146 10.92 -13.38 2.48
CA LEU A 146 10.84 -12.17 1.66
C LEU A 146 11.86 -12.19 0.51
N SER A 147 11.45 -11.77 -0.68
CA SER A 147 12.35 -11.51 -1.81
C SER A 147 11.88 -10.33 -2.67
N ASP A 148 12.47 -10.16 -3.84
CA ASP A 148 12.21 -9.10 -4.82
C ASP A 148 12.31 -9.64 -6.26
N LEU A 149 11.85 -8.81 -7.20
CA LEU A 149 11.82 -9.14 -8.63
C LEU A 149 13.22 -9.27 -9.26
N ASP A 150 14.24 -8.65 -8.65
CA ASP A 150 15.63 -8.80 -9.11
C ASP A 150 16.14 -10.24 -8.93
N ARG A 151 15.67 -10.92 -7.87
CA ARG A 151 16.02 -12.32 -7.60
C ARG A 151 15.01 -13.30 -8.20
N HIS A 152 13.75 -12.91 -8.28
CA HIS A 152 12.65 -13.74 -8.78
C HIS A 152 11.81 -12.94 -9.79
N PRO A 153 12.28 -12.80 -11.04
CA PRO A 153 11.59 -12.00 -12.06
C PRO A 153 10.32 -12.65 -12.60
N GLU A 154 10.15 -13.96 -12.36
CA GLU A 154 8.96 -14.73 -12.72
C GLU A 154 8.22 -15.14 -11.44
N ILE A 155 6.90 -14.92 -11.42
CA ILE A 155 6.05 -15.21 -10.26
C ILE A 155 5.05 -16.30 -10.65
N ASP A 156 4.85 -17.29 -9.79
CA ASP A 156 3.90 -18.39 -10.06
C ASP A 156 2.45 -17.92 -9.85
N LEU A 157 2.23 -17.19 -8.74
CA LEU A 157 0.91 -16.79 -8.30
C LEU A 157 0.95 -15.44 -7.60
N ALA A 158 0.16 -14.47 -8.05
CA ALA A 158 -0.12 -13.25 -7.30
C ALA A 158 -1.51 -13.34 -6.64
N ILE A 159 -1.60 -12.97 -5.37
CA ILE A 159 -2.88 -12.79 -4.66
C ILE A 159 -2.97 -11.33 -4.21
N ASP A 160 -4.04 -10.63 -4.60
CA ASP A 160 -4.25 -9.23 -4.24
C ASP A 160 -5.73 -8.88 -4.00
N GLY A 161 -5.99 -7.75 -3.35
CA GLY A 161 -7.33 -7.18 -3.21
C GLY A 161 -7.74 -6.33 -4.41
N ALA A 162 -9.02 -5.94 -4.44
CA ALA A 162 -9.56 -4.94 -5.35
C ALA A 162 -10.45 -3.93 -4.62
N ASP A 163 -10.53 -2.72 -5.17
CA ASP A 163 -11.47 -1.69 -4.74
C ASP A 163 -12.88 -1.93 -5.32
N GLU A 164 -12.94 -2.54 -6.50
CA GLU A 164 -14.14 -2.97 -7.21
C GLU A 164 -13.80 -3.96 -8.35
N VAL A 165 -14.74 -4.83 -8.68
CA VAL A 165 -14.64 -5.84 -9.75
C VAL A 165 -15.92 -5.84 -10.57
N ASP A 166 -15.82 -5.79 -11.90
CA ASP A 166 -16.98 -5.81 -12.81
C ASP A 166 -17.36 -7.22 -13.30
N ALA A 167 -18.37 -7.31 -14.17
CA ALA A 167 -18.86 -8.54 -14.78
C ALA A 167 -17.80 -9.30 -15.62
N ASP A 168 -16.79 -8.60 -16.15
CA ASP A 168 -15.73 -9.16 -17.01
C ASP A 168 -14.41 -9.42 -16.25
N LEU A 169 -14.44 -9.28 -14.92
CA LEU A 169 -13.27 -9.36 -14.04
C LEU A 169 -12.21 -8.30 -14.33
N ASN A 170 -12.62 -7.14 -14.85
CA ASN A 170 -11.80 -5.94 -14.76
C ASN A 170 -11.89 -5.38 -13.34
N LEU A 171 -10.81 -4.74 -12.89
CA LEU A 171 -10.71 -4.25 -11.52
C LEU A 171 -10.44 -2.75 -11.50
N ILE A 172 -11.02 -2.07 -10.51
CA ILE A 172 -10.41 -0.86 -9.93
C ILE A 172 -9.54 -1.29 -8.75
N LYS A 173 -8.30 -0.81 -8.76
CA LYS A 173 -7.31 -0.91 -7.68
C LYS A 173 -6.65 0.45 -7.43
N GLY A 174 -5.86 0.55 -6.36
CA GLY A 174 -5.10 1.76 -6.02
C GLY A 174 -5.72 2.65 -4.94
N GLY A 175 -6.79 2.21 -4.28
CA GLY A 175 -7.34 2.87 -3.10
C GLY A 175 -6.32 3.04 -1.98
N GLY A 176 -5.39 2.09 -1.83
CA GLY A 176 -4.24 2.17 -0.91
C GLY A 176 -3.05 2.98 -1.42
N GLY A 177 -3.01 3.33 -2.70
CA GLY A 177 -1.92 4.08 -3.32
C GLY A 177 -0.71 3.26 -3.79
N CYS A 178 -0.88 1.94 -3.95
CA CYS A 178 0.19 1.00 -4.31
C CYS A 178 0.06 0.44 -5.75
N LEU A 179 -0.84 1.03 -6.58
CA LEU A 179 -1.31 0.44 -7.84
C LEU A 179 -0.20 0.06 -8.82
N THR A 180 0.89 0.82 -8.92
CA THR A 180 1.97 0.53 -9.88
C THR A 180 2.72 -0.74 -9.48
N GLN A 181 3.11 -0.88 -8.22
CA GLN A 181 3.80 -2.09 -7.75
C GLN A 181 2.86 -3.30 -7.75
N GLU A 182 1.59 -3.11 -7.40
CA GLU A 182 0.55 -4.13 -7.55
C GLU A 182 0.45 -4.64 -8.99
N LYS A 183 0.43 -3.73 -9.97
CA LYS A 183 0.32 -4.09 -11.38
C LYS A 183 1.58 -4.76 -11.92
N ILE A 184 2.75 -4.29 -11.52
CA ILE A 184 4.03 -4.93 -11.89
C ILE A 184 4.03 -6.39 -11.42
N VAL A 185 3.81 -6.64 -10.13
CA VAL A 185 3.81 -8.01 -9.56
C VAL A 185 2.74 -8.88 -10.21
N ALA A 186 1.51 -8.36 -10.38
CA ALA A 186 0.45 -9.11 -11.06
C ALA A 186 0.77 -9.39 -12.53
N GLY A 187 1.45 -8.47 -13.23
CA GLY A 187 1.81 -8.62 -14.64
C GLY A 187 2.94 -9.60 -14.91
N TYR A 188 3.80 -9.88 -13.92
CA TYR A 188 4.83 -10.91 -13.99
C TYR A 188 4.41 -12.23 -13.33
N ALA A 189 3.16 -12.33 -12.86
CA ALA A 189 2.61 -13.56 -12.33
C ALA A 189 1.96 -14.41 -13.43
N SER A 190 2.27 -15.70 -13.43
CA SER A 190 1.61 -16.68 -14.31
C SER A 190 0.10 -16.75 -14.06
N ARG A 191 -0.31 -16.49 -12.80
CA ARG A 191 -1.69 -16.53 -12.35
C ARG A 191 -1.95 -15.37 -11.41
N PHE A 192 -3.06 -14.65 -11.63
CA PHE A 192 -3.47 -13.55 -10.75
C PHE A 192 -4.86 -13.81 -10.17
N ILE A 193 -4.91 -13.95 -8.84
CA ILE A 193 -6.11 -14.23 -8.07
C ILE A 193 -6.47 -13.02 -7.22
N VAL A 194 -7.71 -12.58 -7.32
CA VAL A 194 -8.23 -11.44 -6.56
C VAL A 194 -9.08 -11.95 -5.40
N ILE A 195 -8.95 -11.31 -4.24
CA ILE A 195 -9.77 -11.58 -3.05
C ILE A 195 -10.48 -10.32 -2.58
N ALA A 196 -11.77 -10.44 -2.30
CA ALA A 196 -12.58 -9.31 -1.92
C ALA A 196 -13.76 -9.72 -1.03
N ASP A 197 -14.39 -8.73 -0.37
CA ASP A 197 -15.70 -8.91 0.24
C ASP A 197 -16.83 -8.55 -0.75
N PHE A 198 -18.04 -9.00 -0.47
CA PHE A 198 -19.23 -8.84 -1.32
C PHE A 198 -19.51 -7.41 -1.80
N ARG A 199 -19.04 -6.37 -1.10
CA ARG A 199 -19.25 -4.97 -1.52
C ARG A 199 -18.42 -4.57 -2.73
N LYS A 200 -17.51 -5.45 -3.17
CA LYS A 200 -16.61 -5.23 -4.31
C LYS A 200 -17.13 -5.91 -5.59
N ASP A 201 -18.16 -6.75 -5.47
CA ASP A 201 -18.76 -7.47 -6.60
C ASP A 201 -19.78 -6.56 -7.30
N SER A 202 -19.43 -6.04 -8.47
CA SER A 202 -20.24 -5.10 -9.24
C SER A 202 -20.54 -5.61 -10.63
N LYS A 203 -21.56 -5.05 -11.28
CA LYS A 203 -21.85 -5.33 -12.68
C LYS A 203 -20.95 -4.49 -13.58
N ASN A 204 -20.84 -3.20 -13.28
CA ASN A 204 -19.94 -2.27 -13.95
C ASN A 204 -19.00 -1.63 -12.93
N LEU A 205 -17.80 -1.23 -13.38
CA LEU A 205 -16.95 -0.37 -12.58
C LEU A 205 -17.66 0.99 -12.36
N GLY A 206 -17.67 1.46 -11.12
CA GLY A 206 -18.33 2.67 -10.64
C GLY A 206 -19.63 2.44 -9.85
N ASP A 207 -20.14 1.20 -9.80
CA ASP A 207 -21.40 0.88 -9.11
C ASP A 207 -21.27 0.99 -7.58
N GLN A 208 -20.12 0.61 -7.02
CA GLN A 208 -19.81 0.58 -5.58
C GLN A 208 -18.59 1.45 -5.23
N TRP A 209 -17.70 1.73 -6.19
CA TRP A 209 -16.52 2.55 -5.99
C TRP A 209 -16.65 3.94 -6.61
N HIS A 210 -17.06 4.91 -5.80
CA HIS A 210 -17.28 6.30 -6.24
C HIS A 210 -16.10 7.24 -6.00
N LYS A 211 -14.99 6.75 -5.43
CA LYS A 211 -13.80 7.58 -5.20
C LYS A 211 -13.08 7.96 -6.49
N GLY A 212 -13.35 7.23 -7.59
CA GLY A 212 -12.72 7.43 -8.88
C GLY A 212 -11.59 6.43 -9.13
N ILE A 213 -11.20 6.29 -10.40
CA ILE A 213 -10.08 5.46 -10.83
C ILE A 213 -8.78 6.17 -10.42
N PRO A 214 -7.94 5.53 -9.59
CA PRO A 214 -6.64 6.09 -9.25
C PRO A 214 -5.72 6.11 -10.47
N ILE A 215 -4.93 7.18 -10.66
CA ILE A 215 -3.94 7.32 -11.73
C ILE A 215 -2.66 7.83 -11.07
N GLU A 216 -1.60 7.04 -11.11
CA GLU A 216 -0.30 7.45 -10.60
C GLU A 216 0.40 8.31 -11.65
N VAL A 217 0.89 9.48 -11.24
CA VAL A 217 1.47 10.48 -12.14
C VAL A 217 2.76 11.08 -11.59
N ILE A 218 3.69 11.40 -12.49
CA ILE A 218 4.87 12.18 -12.16
C ILE A 218 4.40 13.52 -11.55
N PRO A 219 4.92 13.96 -10.39
CA PRO A 219 4.39 15.12 -9.68
C PRO A 219 4.29 16.39 -10.53
N MET A 220 5.26 16.69 -11.41
CA MET A 220 5.20 17.89 -12.26
C MET A 220 4.07 17.85 -13.31
N ALA A 221 3.53 16.68 -13.62
CA ALA A 221 2.58 16.46 -14.70
C ALA A 221 1.12 16.37 -14.23
N TYR A 222 0.83 16.49 -12.93
CA TYR A 222 -0.53 16.24 -12.42
C TYR A 222 -1.58 17.16 -13.08
N VAL A 223 -1.30 18.45 -13.26
CA VAL A 223 -2.23 19.40 -13.92
C VAL A 223 -2.48 19.07 -15.40
N PRO A 224 -1.45 18.95 -16.28
CA PRO A 224 -1.69 18.63 -17.69
C PRO A 224 -2.33 17.24 -17.88
N VAL A 225 -1.98 16.24 -17.06
CA VAL A 225 -2.65 14.94 -17.09
C VAL A 225 -4.13 15.08 -16.72
N SER A 226 -4.46 15.81 -15.64
CA SER A 226 -5.86 16.06 -15.24
C SER A 226 -6.67 16.68 -16.39
N ARG A 227 -6.11 17.68 -17.07
CA ARG A 227 -6.75 18.31 -18.23
C ARG A 227 -6.92 17.36 -19.41
N ALA A 228 -5.89 16.57 -19.72
CA ALA A 228 -5.94 15.64 -20.85
C ALA A 228 -7.00 14.54 -20.67
N VAL A 229 -7.09 13.96 -19.46
CA VAL A 229 -8.10 12.92 -19.16
C VAL A 229 -9.51 13.53 -19.20
N THR A 230 -9.74 14.66 -18.53
CA THR A 230 -11.06 15.31 -18.51
C THR A 230 -11.52 15.78 -19.89
N GLN A 231 -10.62 16.32 -20.72
CA GLN A 231 -10.94 16.70 -22.10
C GLN A 231 -11.32 15.50 -22.97
N LYS A 232 -10.65 14.35 -22.78
CA LYS A 232 -10.85 13.17 -23.62
C LYS A 232 -12.05 12.32 -23.20
N PHE A 233 -12.31 12.22 -21.89
CA PHE A 233 -13.27 11.27 -21.33
C PHE A 233 -14.39 11.91 -20.52
N GLY A 234 -14.30 13.20 -20.19
CA GLY A 234 -15.22 13.85 -19.26
C GLY A 234 -14.89 13.53 -17.80
N GLY A 235 -15.90 13.66 -16.94
CA GLY A 235 -15.76 13.47 -15.49
C GLY A 235 -14.92 14.54 -14.77
N VAL A 236 -14.58 14.25 -13.52
CA VAL A 236 -13.85 15.14 -12.61
C VAL A 236 -12.59 14.45 -12.11
N ILE A 237 -11.47 15.16 -12.07
CA ILE A 237 -10.22 14.69 -11.47
C ILE A 237 -9.90 15.48 -10.21
N GLU A 238 -9.55 14.76 -9.16
CA GLU A 238 -9.07 15.31 -7.91
C GLU A 238 -7.64 14.83 -7.64
N LEU A 239 -6.77 15.74 -7.21
CA LEU A 239 -5.47 15.36 -6.65
C LEU A 239 -5.71 14.77 -5.27
N ARG A 240 -5.27 13.52 -5.04
CA ARG A 240 -5.48 12.85 -3.75
C ARG A 240 -4.67 13.53 -2.66
N MET A 241 -5.36 14.14 -1.70
CA MET A 241 -4.74 14.79 -0.54
C MET A 241 -4.45 13.78 0.57
N ALA A 242 -3.30 13.91 1.22
CA ALA A 242 -2.94 13.03 2.32
C ALA A 242 -3.66 13.45 3.62
N ILE A 243 -3.94 12.47 4.48
CA ILE A 243 -4.58 12.69 5.79
C ILE A 243 -3.52 12.90 6.88
N ASN A 244 -2.47 12.07 6.89
CA ASN A 244 -1.43 12.06 7.93
C ASN A 244 -0.17 12.86 7.55
N LYS A 245 -0.25 13.72 6.53
CA LYS A 245 0.76 14.73 6.18
C LYS A 245 0.10 15.91 5.47
N ALA A 246 0.73 17.08 5.50
CA ALA A 246 0.30 18.20 4.68
C ALA A 246 0.57 17.93 3.19
N GLY A 247 -0.35 18.35 2.30
CA GLY A 247 -0.18 18.22 0.85
C GLY A 247 -0.63 16.89 0.24
N PRO A 248 -0.29 16.61 -1.03
CA PRO A 248 -0.76 15.44 -1.77
C PRO A 248 -0.24 14.11 -1.21
N VAL A 249 -0.93 13.01 -1.48
CA VAL A 249 -0.37 11.66 -1.28
C VAL A 249 0.87 11.50 -2.15
N VAL A 250 1.92 10.91 -1.57
CA VAL A 250 3.13 10.50 -2.28
C VAL A 250 3.18 8.97 -2.23
N THR A 251 3.25 8.31 -3.38
CA THR A 251 3.32 6.85 -3.48
C THR A 251 4.66 6.31 -3.01
N ASP A 252 4.75 4.99 -2.83
CA ASP A 252 6.02 4.29 -2.57
C ASP A 252 7.07 4.53 -3.68
N ASN A 253 6.64 4.97 -4.86
CA ASN A 253 7.49 5.31 -6.00
C ASN A 253 7.80 6.84 -6.11
N GLY A 254 7.37 7.65 -5.13
CA GLY A 254 7.61 9.09 -5.12
C GLY A 254 6.65 9.93 -5.99
N ASN A 255 5.55 9.35 -6.46
CA ASN A 255 4.61 9.98 -7.40
C ASN A 255 3.36 10.52 -6.71
N PHE A 256 2.55 11.29 -7.44
CA PHE A 256 1.21 11.69 -7.00
C PHE A 256 0.14 10.74 -7.51
N ILE A 257 -1.05 10.81 -6.90
CA ILE A 257 -2.24 10.10 -7.35
C ILE A 257 -3.33 11.10 -7.70
N LEU A 258 -3.89 10.94 -8.90
CA LEU A 258 -5.13 11.57 -9.33
C LEU A 258 -6.27 10.55 -9.17
N ASP A 259 -7.39 10.98 -8.63
CA ASP A 259 -8.62 10.19 -8.55
C ASP A 259 -9.59 10.70 -9.62
N TRP A 260 -9.82 9.90 -10.67
CA TRP A 260 -10.72 10.26 -11.77
C TRP A 260 -12.11 9.67 -11.57
N LYS A 261 -13.08 10.55 -11.26
CA LYS A 261 -14.50 10.24 -11.17
C LYS A 261 -15.12 10.39 -12.57
N PHE A 262 -15.41 9.27 -13.22
CA PHE A 262 -16.02 9.23 -14.55
C PHE A 262 -17.55 9.35 -14.47
N ASP A 263 -18.18 9.75 -15.58
CA ASP A 263 -19.62 10.05 -15.65
C ASP A 263 -20.47 8.96 -16.30
N ARG A 264 -19.84 7.96 -16.92
CA ARG A 264 -20.51 6.85 -17.62
C ARG A 264 -19.66 5.59 -17.66
N VAL A 265 -20.28 4.46 -17.99
CA VAL A 265 -19.56 3.22 -18.29
C VAL A 265 -18.77 3.39 -19.59
N HIS A 266 -17.52 2.94 -19.60
CA HIS A 266 -16.63 3.02 -20.75
C HIS A 266 -16.17 1.64 -21.22
N LYS A 267 -15.56 1.60 -22.41
CA LYS A 267 -14.74 0.46 -22.82
C LYS A 267 -13.38 0.53 -22.12
N TRP A 268 -13.27 -0.18 -21.00
CA TRP A 268 -12.15 -0.02 -20.05
C TRP A 268 -10.76 -0.31 -20.64
N SER A 269 -10.66 -1.25 -21.59
CA SER A 269 -9.39 -1.52 -22.29
C SER A 269 -8.88 -0.32 -23.10
N GLU A 270 -9.78 0.38 -23.79
CA GLU A 270 -9.44 1.58 -24.56
C GLU A 270 -9.10 2.75 -23.65
N VAL A 271 -9.89 2.95 -22.59
CA VAL A 271 -9.63 4.00 -21.58
C VAL A 271 -8.28 3.77 -20.89
N ASN A 272 -8.02 2.55 -20.42
CA ASN A 272 -6.76 2.22 -19.78
C ASN A 272 -5.56 2.54 -20.68
N THR A 273 -5.60 2.05 -21.93
CA THR A 273 -4.52 2.29 -22.91
C THR A 273 -4.35 3.78 -23.19
N ALA A 274 -5.45 4.48 -23.43
CA ALA A 274 -5.41 5.89 -23.78
C ALA A 274 -4.91 6.78 -22.63
N ILE A 275 -5.27 6.49 -21.38
CA ILE A 275 -4.75 7.20 -20.20
C ILE A 275 -3.27 6.86 -20.00
N LYS A 276 -2.90 5.58 -20.08
CA LYS A 276 -1.51 5.13 -19.91
C LYS A 276 -0.53 5.79 -20.89
N MET A 277 -1.01 6.16 -22.08
CA MET A 277 -0.22 6.83 -23.12
C MET A 277 -0.09 8.35 -22.94
N ILE A 278 -0.72 8.96 -21.93
CA ILE A 278 -0.56 10.40 -21.65
C ILE A 278 0.82 10.64 -21.01
N PRO A 279 1.65 11.56 -21.52
CA PRO A 279 2.93 11.90 -20.91
C PRO A 279 2.76 12.33 -19.44
N GLY A 280 3.52 11.69 -18.55
CA GLY A 280 3.45 11.91 -17.11
C GLY A 280 2.58 10.91 -16.34
N VAL A 281 1.79 10.07 -17.03
CA VAL A 281 1.13 8.93 -16.38
C VAL A 281 2.13 7.79 -16.17
N VAL A 282 2.25 7.36 -14.93
CA VAL A 282 3.06 6.19 -14.53
C VAL A 282 2.23 4.94 -14.76
N ASP A 283 1.06 4.83 -14.12
CA ASP A 283 0.12 3.73 -14.34
C ASP A 283 -1.31 4.12 -13.88
N THR A 284 -2.27 3.24 -14.14
CA THR A 284 -3.69 3.42 -13.81
C THR A 284 -4.15 2.36 -12.80
N GLY A 285 -5.22 2.66 -12.06
CA GLY A 285 -5.91 1.70 -11.20
C GLY A 285 -6.75 0.69 -11.98
N LEU A 286 -6.74 0.73 -13.32
CA LEU A 286 -7.47 -0.21 -14.18
C LEU A 286 -6.63 -1.46 -14.44
N PHE A 287 -7.06 -2.59 -13.89
CA PHE A 287 -6.44 -3.90 -14.12
C PHE A 287 -7.34 -4.65 -15.09
N ILE A 288 -7.02 -4.50 -16.38
CA ILE A 288 -7.85 -4.98 -17.48
C ILE A 288 -7.30 -6.29 -18.00
N ASN A 289 -8.17 -7.29 -18.12
CA ASN A 289 -7.80 -8.62 -18.59
C ASN A 289 -6.66 -9.31 -17.78
N MET A 290 -6.45 -8.93 -16.52
CA MET A 290 -5.37 -9.50 -15.69
C MET A 290 -5.84 -10.62 -14.76
N ALA A 291 -6.99 -10.46 -14.10
CA ALA A 291 -7.47 -11.45 -13.15
C ALA A 291 -7.87 -12.75 -13.86
N GLU A 292 -7.40 -13.88 -13.32
CA GLU A 292 -7.83 -15.23 -13.71
C GLU A 292 -9.10 -15.60 -12.95
N ARG A 293 -9.10 -15.39 -11.63
CA ARG A 293 -10.24 -15.64 -10.74
C ARG A 293 -10.38 -14.58 -9.67
N VAL A 294 -11.60 -14.44 -9.16
CA VAL A 294 -11.94 -13.57 -8.04
C VAL A 294 -12.77 -14.33 -7.02
N TYR A 295 -12.36 -14.25 -5.75
CA TYR A 295 -13.08 -14.81 -4.61
C TYR A 295 -13.77 -13.68 -3.84
N PHE A 296 -15.08 -13.78 -3.67
CA PHE A 296 -15.90 -12.86 -2.88
C PHE A 296 -16.41 -13.56 -1.63
N GLY A 297 -16.02 -13.05 -0.46
CA GLY A 297 -16.65 -13.44 0.79
C GLY A 297 -18.03 -12.79 0.89
N MET A 298 -19.05 -13.61 1.11
CA MET A 298 -20.44 -13.18 1.10
C MET A 298 -20.93 -12.84 2.50
N GLN A 299 -21.99 -12.02 2.57
CA GLN A 299 -22.56 -11.57 3.84
C GLN A 299 -23.18 -12.72 4.67
N ASP A 300 -23.55 -13.81 4.01
CA ASP A 300 -24.14 -15.02 4.61
C ASP A 300 -23.09 -16.05 5.08
N GLY A 301 -21.79 -15.74 4.91
CA GLY A 301 -20.69 -16.64 5.27
C GLY A 301 -20.27 -17.61 4.16
N SER A 302 -20.89 -17.55 2.98
CA SER A 302 -20.43 -18.29 1.81
C SER A 302 -19.25 -17.58 1.11
N VAL A 303 -18.59 -18.27 0.19
CA VAL A 303 -17.59 -17.67 -0.71
C VAL A 303 -18.01 -17.95 -2.14
N ASN A 304 -18.24 -16.88 -2.90
CA ASN A 304 -18.48 -16.96 -4.34
C ASN A 304 -17.15 -16.87 -5.09
N MET A 305 -16.98 -17.67 -6.14
CA MET A 305 -15.81 -17.62 -7.02
C MET A 305 -16.27 -17.35 -8.44
N ARG A 306 -15.68 -16.33 -9.07
CA ARG A 306 -15.85 -16.01 -10.49
C ARG A 306 -14.53 -16.25 -11.21
N GLU A 307 -14.60 -16.85 -12.38
CA GLU A 307 -13.45 -17.06 -13.27
C GLU A 307 -13.80 -16.60 -14.69
N LYS A 308 -12.79 -16.24 -15.49
CA LYS A 308 -13.04 -15.97 -16.90
C LYS A 308 -13.49 -17.24 -17.60
N PRO A 309 -14.51 -17.18 -18.48
CA PRO A 309 -14.80 -18.28 -19.38
C PRO A 309 -13.53 -18.59 -20.19
N PHE A 310 -13.16 -19.86 -20.29
CA PHE A 310 -12.07 -20.31 -21.15
C PHE A 310 -12.29 -19.75 -22.56
N CYS A 311 -11.32 -18.97 -23.05
CA CYS A 311 -11.25 -18.50 -24.43
C CYS A 311 -10.42 -19.50 -25.25
#